data_AF-A0A4Z1A9S8-F1
#
_entry.id   AF-A0A4Z1A9S8-F1
#
_cell.length_a   1.000
_cell.length_b   1.000
_cell.length_c   1.000
_cell.angle_alpha   90.00
_cell.angle_beta   90.00
_cell.angle_gamma   90.00
#
_symmetry.space_group_name_H-M   'P 1'
#
loop_
_entity.id
_entity.type
_entity.pdbx_description
1 polymer ?
#
loop_
_entity_poly.entity_id
_entity_poly.type
_entity_poly.pdbx_seq_one_letter_code
_entity_poly.pdbx_strand_id
1 'polypeptide(L)'
;MKYIKIIMLLSVVVLALENCSKSPEQKILELGPRFQLAFCSKVIECGKEEIEKIPPKYRNTLPAFLQSNEACVTYFKENFDQAREQRKLKKEEATPEMAQEFEKCVSALEKSTCDMFQRKETKHTGIPGCEGLPKIAQPDIP
;
A
#
# COMPACT_ATOMS: atom_id res chain seq x y z
N MET A 1 -42.26 -35.24 7.85
CA MET A 1 -41.54 -34.50 6.78
C MET A 1 -41.73 -32.97 6.84
N LYS A 2 -42.14 -32.35 7.96
CA LYS A 2 -42.26 -30.87 8.06
C LYS A 2 -41.01 -30.19 8.64
N TYR A 3 -40.32 -30.86 9.57
CA TYR A 3 -39.15 -30.30 10.28
C TYR A 3 -37.86 -30.30 9.47
N ILE A 4 -37.71 -31.21 8.51
CA ILE A 4 -36.51 -31.31 7.65
C ILE A 4 -36.40 -30.09 6.71
N LYS A 5 -37.53 -29.54 6.25
CA LYS A 5 -37.54 -28.33 5.41
C LYS A 5 -37.17 -27.05 6.17
N ILE A 6 -37.37 -27.01 7.48
CA ILE A 6 -37.07 -25.83 8.31
C ILE A 6 -35.56 -25.77 8.64
N ILE A 7 -34.93 -26.93 8.87
CA ILE A 7 -33.49 -27.00 9.17
C ILE A 7 -32.63 -26.63 7.95
N MET A 8 -33.05 -27.01 6.74
CA MET A 8 -32.36 -26.63 5.50
C MET A 8 -32.45 -25.13 5.16
N LEU A 9 -33.48 -24.42 5.64
CA LEU A 9 -33.59 -22.97 5.42
C LEU A 9 -32.76 -22.16 6.44
N LEU A 10 -32.55 -22.69 7.65
CA LEU A 10 -31.73 -22.03 8.67
C LEU A 10 -30.22 -22.15 8.41
N SER A 11 -29.76 -23.20 7.73
CA SER A 11 -28.34 -23.35 7.38
C SER A 11 -27.85 -22.38 6.30
N VAL A 12 -28.75 -21.82 5.48
CA VAL A 12 -28.38 -20.86 4.42
C VAL A 12 -28.16 -19.45 4.99
N VAL A 13 -28.80 -19.11 6.11
CA VAL A 13 -28.65 -17.79 6.74
C VAL A 13 -27.33 -17.66 7.50
N VAL A 14 -26.79 -18.77 8.04
CA VAL A 14 -25.50 -18.76 8.75
C VAL A 14 -24.32 -18.61 7.79
N LEU A 15 -24.38 -19.21 6.58
CA LEU A 15 -23.36 -19.06 5.54
C LEU A 15 -23.35 -17.67 4.87
N ALA A 16 -24.44 -16.89 4.99
CA ALA A 16 -24.49 -15.52 4.49
C ALA A 16 -23.87 -14.49 5.47
N LEU A 17 -23.60 -14.88 6.72
CA LEU A 17 -23.00 -14.01 7.74
C LEU A 17 -21.46 -14.15 7.83
N GLU A 18 -20.87 -15.19 7.22
CA GLU A 18 -19.41 -15.38 7.21
C GLU A 18 -18.69 -14.57 6.12
N ASN A 19 -19.42 -14.07 5.11
CA ASN A 19 -18.89 -13.14 4.11
C ASN A 19 -19.19 -11.68 4.47
N CYS A 20 -18.79 -11.27 5.68
CA CYS A 20 -18.60 -9.86 5.99
C CYS A 20 -17.36 -9.36 5.21
N SER A 21 -17.47 -9.31 3.87
CA SER A 21 -16.41 -8.82 3.00
C SER A 21 -16.20 -7.34 3.32
N LYS A 22 -15.02 -7.01 3.85
CA LYS A 22 -14.63 -5.62 4.09
C LYS A 22 -14.84 -4.82 2.80
N SER A 23 -15.32 -3.59 2.92
CA SER A 23 -15.42 -2.71 1.75
C SER A 23 -14.04 -2.54 1.12
N PRO A 24 -13.94 -2.30 -0.20
CA PRO A 24 -12.65 -2.10 -0.85
C PRO A 24 -11.83 -0.98 -0.19
N GLU A 25 -12.49 0.10 0.24
CA GLU A 25 -11.87 1.19 0.99
C GLU A 25 -11.31 0.72 2.34
N GLN A 26 -12.06 -0.10 3.08
CA GLN A 26 -11.59 -0.63 4.36
C GLN A 26 -10.39 -1.57 4.18
N LYS A 27 -10.38 -2.36 3.10
CA LYS A 27 -9.23 -3.19 2.74
C LYS A 27 -8.00 -2.34 2.40
N ILE A 28 -8.17 -1.26 1.64
CA ILE A 28 -7.10 -0.30 1.32
C ILE A 28 -6.55 0.34 2.60
N LEU A 29 -7.40 0.75 3.54
CA LEU A 29 -7.00 1.33 4.83
C LEU A 29 -6.15 0.39 5.69
N GLU A 30 -6.48 -0.90 5.70
CA GLU A 30 -5.72 -1.91 6.45
C GLU A 30 -4.37 -2.23 5.80
N LEU A 31 -4.31 -2.17 4.47
CA LEU A 31 -3.09 -2.39 3.71
C LEU A 31 -2.13 -1.19 3.74
N GLY A 32 -2.65 0.03 3.96
CA GLY A 32 -1.88 1.28 3.95
C GLY A 32 -0.65 1.25 4.88
N PRO A 33 -0.81 0.94 6.17
CA PRO A 33 0.33 0.83 7.09
C PRO A 33 1.35 -0.24 6.69
N ARG A 34 0.89 -1.38 6.15
CA ARG A 34 1.78 -2.45 5.66
C ARG A 34 2.59 -2.00 4.46
N PHE A 35 1.94 -1.33 3.50
CA PHE A 35 2.60 -0.70 2.37
C PHE A 35 3.69 0.26 2.82
N GLN A 36 3.34 1.20 3.72
CA GLN A 36 4.25 2.23 4.22
C GLN A 36 5.49 1.60 4.86
N LEU A 37 5.29 0.64 5.76
CA LEU A 37 6.39 -0.05 6.43
C LEU A 37 7.27 -0.84 5.44
N ALA A 38 6.66 -1.63 4.55
CA ALA A 38 7.41 -2.44 3.59
C ALA A 38 8.22 -1.56 2.62
N PHE A 39 7.58 -0.54 2.04
CA PHE A 39 8.24 0.38 1.11
C PHE A 39 9.36 1.17 1.80
N CYS A 40 9.07 1.81 2.93
CA CYS A 40 10.05 2.65 3.63
C CYS A 40 11.22 1.84 4.18
N SER A 41 10.97 0.63 4.70
CA SER A 41 12.04 -0.27 5.10
C SER A 41 12.94 -0.59 3.91
N LYS A 42 12.37 -0.93 2.74
CA LYS A 42 13.15 -1.30 1.56
C LYS A 42 13.90 -0.13 0.95
N VAL A 43 13.31 1.06 0.85
CA VAL A 43 14.00 2.24 0.32
C VAL A 43 15.20 2.60 1.19
N ILE A 44 15.06 2.59 2.51
CA ILE A 44 16.17 2.89 3.43
C ILE A 44 17.22 1.77 3.41
N GLU A 45 16.79 0.50 3.45
CA GLU A 45 17.68 -0.66 3.38
C GLU A 45 18.51 -0.65 2.10
N CYS A 46 17.86 -0.52 0.94
CA CYS A 46 18.48 -0.63 -0.37
C CYS A 46 19.19 0.65 -0.82
N GLY A 47 18.81 1.81 -0.28
CA GLY A 47 19.45 3.10 -0.52
C GLY A 47 20.62 3.41 0.41
N LYS A 48 20.81 2.63 1.49
CA LYS A 48 21.81 2.90 2.53
C LYS A 48 23.22 3.11 1.96
N GLU A 49 23.68 2.22 1.08
CA GLU A 49 25.02 2.32 0.47
C GLU A 49 25.19 3.60 -0.35
N GLU A 50 24.15 4.02 -1.08
CA GLU A 50 24.17 5.26 -1.87
C GLU A 50 24.13 6.50 -0.98
N ILE A 51 23.34 6.47 0.10
CA ILE A 51 23.28 7.54 1.11
C ILE A 51 24.62 7.67 1.83
N GLU A 52 25.29 6.56 2.12
CA GLU A 52 26.60 6.56 2.80
C GLU A 52 27.70 7.19 1.93
N LYS A 53 27.62 7.04 0.60
CA LYS A 53 28.52 7.71 -0.37
C LYS A 53 28.35 9.23 -0.38
N ILE A 54 27.22 9.75 0.09
CA ILE A 54 26.99 11.21 0.18
C ILE A 54 27.81 11.77 1.35
N PRO A 55 28.69 12.78 1.09
CA PRO A 55 29.45 13.43 2.14
C PRO A 55 28.54 13.97 3.26
N PRO A 56 28.92 13.88 4.55
CA PRO A 56 28.08 14.30 5.67
C PRO A 56 27.52 15.71 5.53
N LYS A 57 28.30 16.64 4.96
CA LYS A 57 27.91 18.04 4.71
C LYS A 57 26.71 18.20 3.75
N TYR A 58 26.40 17.19 2.94
CA TYR A 58 25.28 17.17 2.01
C TYR A 58 24.16 16.21 2.42
N ARG A 59 24.30 15.42 3.49
CA ARG A 59 23.23 14.50 3.91
C ARG A 59 21.95 15.24 4.31
N ASN A 60 22.09 16.47 4.81
CA ASN A 60 20.95 17.33 5.16
C ASN A 60 20.21 17.88 3.92
N THR A 61 20.76 17.73 2.71
CA THR A 61 20.06 18.09 1.47
C THR A 61 19.23 16.94 0.91
N LEU A 62 19.30 15.76 1.53
CA LEU A 62 18.41 14.65 1.18
C LEU A 62 16.97 14.98 1.58
N PRO A 63 15.98 14.57 0.77
CA PRO A 63 14.58 14.62 1.16
C PRO A 63 14.35 14.02 2.55
N ALA A 64 13.50 14.65 3.36
CA ALA A 64 13.25 14.24 4.74
C ALA A 64 12.83 12.76 4.85
N PHE A 65 12.04 12.26 3.89
CA PHE A 65 11.59 10.87 3.84
C PHE A 65 12.74 9.85 3.65
N LEU A 66 13.92 10.26 3.18
CA LEU A 66 15.10 9.39 3.06
C LEU A 66 16.00 9.43 4.30
N GLN A 67 15.73 10.33 5.24
CA GLN A 67 16.60 10.52 6.41
C GLN A 67 16.34 9.48 7.50
N SER A 68 15.12 8.97 7.60
CA SER A 68 14.76 7.89 8.53
C SER A 68 13.55 7.11 8.05
N ASN A 69 13.39 5.87 8.54
CA ASN A 69 12.21 5.06 8.27
C ASN A 69 10.93 5.72 8.81
N GLU A 70 11.00 6.33 10.00
CA GLU A 70 9.88 7.06 10.59
C GLU A 70 9.44 8.27 9.75
N ALA A 71 10.40 9.04 9.24
CA ALA A 71 10.11 10.17 8.36
C ALA A 71 9.48 9.71 7.05
N CYS A 72 9.94 8.58 6.50
CA CYS A 72 9.32 7.95 5.34
C CYS A 72 7.88 7.54 5.60
N VAL A 73 7.63 6.79 6.68
CA VAL A 73 6.28 6.30 7.02
C VAL A 73 5.33 7.47 7.24
N THR A 74 5.79 8.52 7.93
CA THR A 74 4.99 9.73 8.18
C THR A 74 4.61 10.42 6.88
N TYR A 75 5.58 10.64 5.99
CA TYR A 75 5.35 11.25 4.69
C TYR A 75 4.32 10.49 3.85
N PHE A 76 4.47 9.16 3.74
CA PHE A 76 3.51 8.35 2.98
C PHE A 76 2.15 8.20 3.66
N LYS A 77 2.09 8.31 4.99
CA LYS A 77 0.83 8.37 5.72
C LYS A 77 0.05 9.63 5.41
N GLU A 78 0.69 10.79 5.47
CA GLU A 78 0.06 12.06 5.13
C GLU A 78 -0.46 12.06 3.68
N ASN A 79 0.35 11.58 2.73
CA ASN A 79 -0.08 11.48 1.33
C ASN A 79 -1.25 10.51 1.14
N PHE A 80 -1.25 9.38 1.85
CA PHE A 80 -2.35 8.41 1.78
C PHE A 80 -3.65 8.98 2.36
N ASP A 81 -3.57 9.66 3.50
CA ASP A 81 -4.71 10.33 4.12
C ASP A 81 -5.25 11.46 3.23
N GLN A 82 -4.37 12.26 2.61
CA GLN A 82 -4.78 13.29 1.63
C GLN A 82 -5.45 12.69 0.40
N ALA A 83 -4.89 11.64 -0.20
CA ALA A 83 -5.47 10.98 -1.37
C ALA A 83 -6.85 10.39 -1.05
N ARG A 84 -7.03 9.85 0.15
CA ARG A 84 -8.32 9.38 0.65
C ARG A 84 -9.33 10.51 0.78
N GLU A 85 -8.97 11.61 1.43
CA GLU A 85 -9.88 12.76 1.58
C GLU A 85 -10.25 13.35 0.21
N GLN A 86 -9.31 13.40 -0.74
CA GLN A 86 -9.61 13.80 -2.12
C GLN A 86 -10.62 12.86 -2.81
N ARG A 87 -10.46 11.53 -2.67
CA ARG A 87 -11.42 10.55 -3.20
C ARG A 87 -12.81 10.77 -2.62
N LYS A 88 -12.92 10.97 -1.30
CA LYS A 88 -14.19 11.28 -0.64
C LYS A 88 -14.83 12.55 -1.18
N LEU A 89 -14.05 13.64 -1.32
CA LEU A 89 -14.53 14.91 -1.87
C LEU A 89 -15.03 14.78 -3.31
N LYS A 90 -14.33 13.98 -4.13
CA LYS A 90 -14.69 13.71 -5.53
C LYS A 90 -15.79 12.66 -5.69
N LYS A 91 -16.24 12.03 -4.59
CA LYS A 91 -17.15 10.87 -4.60
C LYS A 91 -16.63 9.71 -5.45
N GLU A 92 -15.31 9.55 -5.49
CA GLU A 92 -14.65 8.43 -6.13
C GLU A 92 -14.61 7.27 -5.14
N GLU A 93 -15.38 6.22 -5.42
CA GLU A 93 -15.39 5.02 -4.60
C GLU A 93 -14.19 4.14 -4.93
N ALA A 94 -13.54 3.58 -3.90
CA ALA A 94 -12.56 2.54 -4.11
C ALA A 94 -13.24 1.29 -4.69
N THR A 95 -12.73 0.79 -5.80
CA THR A 95 -13.24 -0.44 -6.41
C THR A 95 -12.57 -1.68 -5.83
N PRO A 96 -13.21 -2.87 -5.88
CA PRO A 96 -12.59 -4.13 -5.49
C PRO A 96 -11.25 -4.39 -6.20
N GLU A 97 -11.15 -4.01 -7.48
CA GLU A 97 -9.95 -4.14 -8.29
C GLU A 97 -8.82 -3.28 -7.73
N MET A 98 -9.08 -2.03 -7.35
CA MET A 98 -8.09 -1.16 -6.71
C MET A 98 -7.56 -1.78 -5.40
N ALA A 99 -8.45 -2.32 -4.57
CA ALA A 99 -8.04 -2.95 -3.32
C ALA A 99 -7.20 -4.21 -3.55
N GLN A 100 -7.51 -4.97 -4.59
CA GLN A 100 -6.75 -6.17 -4.97
C GLN A 100 -5.40 -5.84 -5.60
N GLU A 101 -5.33 -4.81 -6.45
CA GLU A 101 -4.06 -4.28 -6.99
C GLU A 101 -3.16 -3.80 -5.86
N PHE A 102 -3.72 -3.09 -4.88
CA PHE A 102 -2.96 -2.62 -3.72
C PHE A 102 -2.39 -3.76 -2.89
N GLU A 103 -3.19 -4.80 -2.63
CA GLU A 103 -2.75 -5.99 -1.90
C GLU A 103 -1.62 -6.73 -2.61
N LYS A 104 -1.69 -6.83 -3.94
CA LYS A 104 -0.61 -7.40 -4.76
C LYS A 104 0.65 -6.57 -4.65
N CYS A 105 0.55 -5.24 -4.72
CA CYS A 105 1.69 -4.34 -4.55
C CYS A 105 2.35 -4.52 -3.18
N VAL A 106 1.57 -4.52 -2.09
CA VAL A 106 2.09 -4.74 -0.73
C VAL A 106 2.82 -6.08 -0.64
N SER A 107 2.21 -7.14 -1.17
CA SER A 107 2.81 -8.48 -1.16
C SER A 107 4.09 -8.56 -1.99
N ALA A 108 4.16 -7.85 -3.11
CA ALA A 108 5.35 -7.78 -3.95
C ALA A 108 6.47 -7.00 -3.25
N LEU A 109 6.14 -5.88 -2.61
CA LEU A 109 7.06 -5.08 -1.81
C LEU A 109 7.68 -5.87 -0.67
N GLU A 110 6.86 -6.57 0.11
CA GLU A 110 7.33 -7.40 1.22
C GLU A 110 8.31 -8.51 0.77
N LYS A 111 8.20 -8.96 -0.50
CA LYS A 111 9.06 -10.01 -1.08
C LYS A 111 10.21 -9.48 -1.94
N SER A 112 10.26 -8.17 -2.18
CA SER A 112 11.22 -7.57 -3.10
C SER A 112 12.64 -7.56 -2.53
N THR A 113 13.62 -7.69 -3.44
CA THR A 113 15.05 -7.52 -3.15
C THR A 113 15.53 -6.14 -3.61
N CYS A 114 16.70 -5.71 -3.13
CA CYS A 114 17.24 -4.39 -3.46
C CYS A 114 17.54 -4.18 -4.95
N ASP A 115 17.73 -5.26 -5.71
CA ASP A 115 17.92 -5.22 -7.17
C ASP A 115 16.76 -4.51 -7.89
N MET A 116 15.55 -4.57 -7.31
CA MET A 116 14.34 -3.97 -7.87
C MET A 116 14.26 -2.46 -7.64
N PHE A 117 14.99 -1.95 -6.63
CA PHE A 117 15.07 -0.52 -6.28
C PHE A 117 16.27 0.19 -6.91
N GLN A 118 17.27 -0.56 -7.38
CA GLN A 118 18.52 -0.03 -7.94
C GLN A 118 18.51 0.14 -9.48
N ARG A 119 17.39 -0.20 -10.16
CA ARG A 119 17.31 -0.07 -11.63
C ARG A 119 17.34 1.41 -12.04
N LYS A 120 18.45 1.82 -12.65
CA LYS A 120 18.71 3.20 -13.13
C LYS A 120 17.83 3.67 -14.31
N GLU A 121 17.00 2.80 -14.91
CA GLU A 121 16.36 3.10 -16.21
C GLU A 121 14.84 3.30 -16.20
N THR A 122 14.13 3.15 -15.09
CA THR A 122 12.67 3.35 -15.09
C THR A 122 12.26 4.46 -14.15
N LYS A 123 11.61 5.51 -14.67
CA LYS A 123 10.99 6.62 -13.93
C LYS A 123 9.90 6.19 -12.93
N HIS A 124 9.64 4.90 -12.81
CA HIS A 124 8.67 4.29 -11.91
C HIS A 124 9.37 3.19 -11.12
N THR A 125 8.99 3.05 -9.85
CA THR A 125 9.41 1.95 -8.98
C THR A 125 9.16 0.64 -9.72
N GLY A 126 10.23 -0.01 -10.18
CA GLY A 126 10.20 -1.19 -11.04
C GLY A 126 9.79 -2.47 -10.31
N ILE A 127 8.84 -2.37 -9.38
CA ILE A 127 8.34 -3.45 -8.54
C ILE A 127 7.08 -4.01 -9.21
N PRO A 128 7.15 -5.21 -9.80
CA PRO A 128 6.02 -5.84 -10.45
C PRO A 128 4.84 -5.96 -9.49
N GLY A 129 3.65 -5.54 -9.92
CA GLY A 129 2.43 -5.55 -9.11
C GLY A 129 2.12 -4.23 -8.41
N CYS A 130 2.96 -3.19 -8.55
CA CYS A 130 2.71 -1.84 -8.03
C CYS A 130 2.32 -0.81 -9.10
N GLU A 131 1.98 -1.24 -10.32
CA GLU A 131 1.67 -0.36 -11.45
C GLU A 131 0.41 0.50 -11.21
N GLY A 132 -0.52 0.01 -10.40
CA GLY A 132 -1.76 0.73 -10.01
C GLY A 132 -1.59 1.67 -8.81
N LEU A 133 -0.42 1.67 -8.13
CA LEU A 133 -0.19 2.45 -6.93
C LEU A 133 -0.51 3.95 -7.08
N PRO A 134 -0.18 4.64 -8.19
CA PRO A 134 -0.50 6.06 -8.39
C PRO A 134 -1.99 6.39 -8.28
N LYS A 135 -2.88 5.41 -8.49
CA LYS A 135 -4.34 5.58 -8.36
C LYS A 135 -4.82 5.51 -6.90
N ILE A 136 -4.02 4.93 -6.01
CA ILE A 136 -4.43 4.58 -4.63
C ILE A 136 -3.79 5.51 -3.61
N ALA A 137 -2.51 5.76 -3.76
CA ALA A 137 -1.81 6.83 -3.10
C ALA A 137 -1.20 7.57 -4.26
N GLN A 138 -1.66 8.75 -4.67
CA GLN A 138 -0.88 9.55 -5.62
C GLN A 138 0.42 9.89 -4.90
N PRO A 139 1.55 9.22 -5.15
CA PRO A 139 2.80 9.71 -4.63
C PRO A 139 3.31 10.53 -5.80
N ASP A 140 2.91 11.78 -5.90
CA ASP A 140 3.80 12.70 -6.59
C ASP A 140 5.07 12.69 -5.73
N ILE A 141 5.97 11.74 -6.06
CA ILE A 141 7.33 11.70 -5.56
C ILE A 141 7.95 12.92 -6.24
N PRO A 142 8.23 14.01 -5.49
CA PRO A 142 8.81 15.20 -6.10
C PRO A 142 10.18 14.91 -6.73
#